data_AF-A0A2Z6MMZ7-F1
#
_entry.id   AF-A0A2Z6MMZ7-F1
#
_cell.length_a   1.000
_cell.length_b   1.000
_cell.length_c   1.000
_cell.angle_alpha   90.00
_cell.angle_beta   90.00
_cell.angle_gamma   90.00
#
_symmetry.space_group_name_H-M   'P 1'
#
loop_
_entity.id
_entity.type
_entity.pdbx_description
1 polymer ?
#
loop_
_entity_poly.entity_id
_entity_poly.type
_entity_poly.pdbx_seq_one_letter_code
_entity_poly.pdbx_strand_id
1 'polypeptide(L)'
;MVFSEEEITRLYRIRKTVMQMLKDRNYLVGDFELNMTKHEFKDKYGENMKREDLVINKTKKDKPSDQIYVFFPEEAKVGVKTMKTYTNRMNSENVFRAILVCQTSLTPFARTCVSEMASKFHLEVFQAELLVNIKEHVLVPEHQVLNDTEKKTLLERYTVKETQSLVLLIVSGAYPAAPSYHAN
;
A
#
# COMPACT_ATOMS: atom_id res chain seq x y z
N MET A 1 -18.91 -2.78 -16.69
CA MET A 1 -18.62 -1.38 -17.09
C MET A 1 -17.34 -1.42 -17.90
N VAL A 2 -17.32 -0.86 -19.10
CA VAL A 2 -16.09 -0.81 -19.92
C VAL A 2 -15.28 0.38 -19.43
N PHE A 3 -14.03 0.17 -19.03
CA PHE A 3 -13.16 1.28 -18.63
C PHE A 3 -12.72 2.10 -19.85
N SER A 4 -12.65 3.42 -19.69
CA SER A 4 -12.03 4.28 -20.70
C SER A 4 -10.52 4.01 -20.83
N GLU A 5 -9.94 4.35 -21.98
CA GLU A 5 -8.49 4.26 -22.20
C GLU A 5 -7.67 5.00 -21.12
N GLU A 6 -8.19 6.14 -20.65
CA GLU A 6 -7.58 6.96 -19.61
C GLU A 6 -7.59 6.23 -18.25
N GLU A 7 -8.73 5.64 -17.88
CA GLU A 7 -8.85 4.86 -16.63
C GLU A 7 -7.97 3.61 -16.65
N ILE A 8 -7.89 2.91 -17.78
CA ILE A 8 -6.98 1.77 -17.94
C ILE A 8 -5.53 2.23 -17.74
N THR A 9 -5.15 3.37 -18.33
CA THR A 9 -3.82 3.95 -18.16
C THR A 9 -3.54 4.29 -16.70
N ARG A 10 -4.55 4.87 -16.02
CA ARG A 10 -4.47 5.24 -14.61
C ARG A 10 -4.27 4.01 -13.72
N LEU A 11 -5.08 2.97 -13.91
CA LEU A 11 -5.00 1.71 -13.15
C LEU A 11 -3.68 0.99 -13.40
N TYR A 12 -3.21 0.96 -14.65
CA TYR A 12 -1.90 0.42 -15.01
C TYR A 12 -0.76 1.11 -14.24
N ARG A 13 -0.74 2.46 -14.22
CA ARG A 13 0.28 3.23 -13.50
C ARG A 13 0.25 2.96 -11.99
N ILE A 14 -0.94 3.03 -11.39
CA ILE A 14 -1.11 2.73 -9.95
C ILE A 14 -0.60 1.33 -9.65
N ARG A 15 -0.97 0.34 -10.47
CA ARG A 15 -0.56 -1.05 -10.30
C ARG A 15 0.97 -1.19 -10.34
N LYS A 16 1.63 -0.50 -11.29
CA LYS A 16 3.09 -0.49 -11.40
C LYS A 16 3.74 0.10 -10.15
N THR A 17 3.26 1.25 -9.69
CA THR A 17 3.74 1.90 -8.45
C THR A 17 3.55 0.99 -7.24
N VAL A 18 2.39 0.34 -7.12
CA VAL A 18 2.12 -0.62 -6.04
C VAL A 18 3.10 -1.79 -6.08
N MET A 19 3.38 -2.35 -7.25
CA MET A 19 4.33 -3.47 -7.37
C MET A 19 5.77 -3.06 -7.03
N GLN A 20 6.22 -1.88 -7.44
CA GLN A 20 7.50 -1.32 -7.02
C GLN A 20 7.53 -1.14 -5.49
N MET A 21 6.50 -0.54 -4.90
CA MET A 21 6.38 -0.33 -3.46
C MET A 21 6.39 -1.66 -2.68
N LEU A 22 5.73 -2.70 -3.18
CA LEU A 22 5.75 -4.02 -2.55
C LEU A 22 7.15 -4.65 -2.63
N LYS A 23 7.86 -4.52 -3.75
CA LYS A 23 9.27 -4.97 -3.86
C LYS A 23 10.16 -4.25 -2.85
N ASP A 24 10.03 -2.93 -2.73
CA ASP A 24 10.78 -2.13 -1.76
C ASP A 24 10.49 -2.51 -0.31
N ARG A 25 9.26 -2.93 -0.01
CA ARG A 25 8.84 -3.42 1.31
C ARG A 25 9.21 -4.90 1.56
N ASN A 26 10.07 -5.47 0.74
CA ASN A 26 10.56 -6.84 0.81
C ASN A 26 9.50 -7.93 0.57
N TYR A 27 8.44 -7.63 -0.19
CA TYR A 27 7.51 -8.64 -0.67
C TYR A 27 8.03 -9.35 -1.93
N LEU A 28 7.59 -10.59 -2.13
CA LEU A 28 7.97 -11.42 -3.27
C LEU A 28 7.28 -10.95 -4.56
N VAL A 29 7.90 -10.02 -5.26
CA VAL A 29 7.44 -9.51 -6.57
C VAL A 29 8.38 -9.99 -7.67
N GLY A 30 7.84 -10.63 -8.71
CA GLY A 30 8.61 -11.09 -9.85
C GLY A 30 8.93 -9.96 -10.83
N ASP A 31 10.07 -10.04 -11.53
CA ASP A 31 10.46 -9.00 -12.49
C ASP A 31 9.49 -8.88 -13.67
N PHE A 32 8.85 -9.99 -14.08
CA PHE A 32 7.78 -9.97 -15.08
C PHE A 32 6.55 -9.15 -14.63
N GLU A 33 6.30 -9.03 -13.32
CA GLU A 33 5.19 -8.21 -12.79
C GLU A 33 5.51 -6.72 -12.80
N LEU A 34 6.79 -6.36 -12.67
CA LEU A 34 7.28 -4.98 -12.67
C LEU A 34 7.44 -4.44 -14.08
N ASN A 35 7.89 -5.30 -14.99
CA ASN A 35 8.17 -4.95 -16.39
C ASN A 35 6.94 -5.14 -17.30
N MET A 36 5.80 -5.52 -16.74
CA MET A 36 4.53 -5.64 -17.47
C MET A 36 4.21 -4.34 -18.20
N THR A 37 4.00 -4.44 -19.49
CA THR A 37 3.61 -3.33 -20.36
C THR A 37 2.12 -3.04 -20.27
N LYS A 38 1.69 -1.84 -20.70
CA LYS A 38 0.27 -1.48 -20.76
C LYS A 38 -0.52 -2.43 -21.69
N HIS A 39 0.11 -2.91 -22.76
CA HIS A 39 -0.51 -3.85 -23.68
C HIS A 39 -0.76 -5.20 -23.01
N GLU A 40 0.27 -5.79 -22.40
CA GLU A 40 0.13 -7.05 -21.64
C GLU A 40 -0.86 -6.91 -20.47
N PHE A 41 -0.93 -5.73 -19.84
CA PHE A 41 -1.94 -5.46 -18.82
C PHE A 41 -3.36 -5.53 -19.41
N LYS A 42 -3.61 -4.90 -20.56
CA LYS A 42 -4.91 -4.99 -21.24
C LYS A 42 -5.23 -6.42 -21.66
N ASP A 43 -4.27 -7.14 -22.21
CA ASP A 43 -4.47 -8.52 -22.67
C ASP A 43 -4.76 -9.47 -21.50
N LYS A 44 -4.10 -9.26 -20.35
CA LYS A 44 -4.27 -10.08 -19.16
C LYS A 44 -5.64 -9.91 -18.51
N TYR A 45 -6.14 -8.69 -18.41
CA TYR A 45 -7.37 -8.38 -17.69
C TYR A 45 -8.59 -8.22 -18.62
N GLY A 46 -8.36 -8.04 -19.93
CA GLY A 46 -9.40 -7.85 -20.93
C GLY A 46 -10.04 -6.45 -20.93
N GLU A 47 -10.85 -6.17 -21.94
CA GLU A 47 -11.56 -4.88 -22.09
C GLU A 47 -12.66 -4.68 -21.03
N ASN A 48 -13.21 -5.77 -20.50
CA ASN A 48 -14.27 -5.77 -19.49
C ASN A 48 -13.74 -6.06 -18.07
N MET A 49 -12.48 -5.73 -17.79
CA MET A 49 -11.88 -5.97 -16.48
C MET A 49 -12.70 -5.31 -15.36
N LYS A 50 -12.75 -5.95 -14.19
CA LYS A 50 -13.28 -5.37 -12.96
C LYS A 50 -12.13 -4.99 -12.05
N ARG A 51 -12.36 -4.02 -11.16
CA ARG A 51 -11.32 -3.66 -10.17
C ARG A 51 -11.01 -4.82 -9.21
N GLU A 52 -11.97 -5.70 -8.97
CA GLU A 52 -11.77 -6.92 -8.19
C GLU A 52 -10.71 -7.86 -8.80
N ASP A 53 -10.56 -7.85 -10.13
CA ASP A 53 -9.54 -8.64 -10.84
C ASP A 53 -8.12 -8.11 -10.58
N LEU A 54 -8.01 -6.85 -10.16
CA LEU A 54 -6.74 -6.19 -9.83
C LEU A 54 -6.27 -6.47 -8.42
N VAL A 55 -7.01 -7.24 -7.61
CA VAL A 55 -6.61 -7.58 -6.25
C VAL A 55 -5.26 -8.31 -6.26
N ILE A 56 -4.35 -7.87 -5.41
CA ILE A 56 -3.00 -8.43 -5.28
C ILE A 56 -2.89 -9.09 -3.90
N ASN A 57 -2.34 -10.30 -3.85
CA ASN A 57 -1.85 -10.91 -2.63
C ASN A 57 -0.35 -11.21 -2.81
N LYS A 58 0.48 -10.78 -1.87
CA LYS A 58 1.92 -11.06 -1.84
C LYS A 58 2.38 -11.47 -0.45
N THR A 59 3.34 -12.37 -0.42
CA THR A 59 4.02 -12.80 0.80
C THR A 59 5.38 -12.11 0.93
N LYS A 60 5.85 -11.92 2.15
CA LYS A 60 7.22 -11.45 2.40
C LYS A 60 8.25 -12.49 1.97
N LYS A 61 9.40 -12.04 1.48
CA LYS A 61 10.51 -12.91 1.06
C LYS A 61 11.15 -13.64 2.25
N ASP A 62 11.32 -12.93 3.36
CA ASP A 62 11.96 -13.40 4.58
C ASP A 62 11.01 -14.17 5.50
N LYS A 63 9.70 -13.87 5.43
CA LYS A 63 8.70 -14.44 6.32
C LYS A 63 7.40 -14.78 5.57
N PRO A 64 7.26 -15.99 5.03
CA PRO A 64 6.09 -16.38 4.22
C PRO A 64 4.73 -16.31 4.94
N SER A 65 4.73 -16.36 6.28
CA SER A 65 3.51 -16.15 7.08
C SER A 65 2.97 -14.72 7.00
N ASP A 66 3.82 -13.75 6.64
CA ASP A 66 3.45 -12.35 6.57
C ASP A 66 3.03 -12.03 5.13
N GLN A 67 1.72 -11.99 4.92
CA GLN A 67 1.12 -11.64 3.64
C GLN A 67 0.56 -10.23 3.66
N ILE A 68 0.32 -9.67 2.47
CA ILE A 68 -0.33 -8.39 2.28
C ILE A 68 -1.33 -8.47 1.13
N TYR A 69 -2.51 -7.91 1.38
CA TYR A 69 -3.51 -7.70 0.35
C TYR A 69 -3.43 -6.27 -0.22
N VAL A 70 -3.69 -6.11 -1.51
CA VAL A 70 -4.00 -4.81 -2.11
C VAL A 70 -5.37 -4.90 -2.76
N PHE A 71 -6.31 -4.11 -2.27
CA PHE A 71 -7.68 -4.07 -2.73
C PHE A 71 -7.94 -2.82 -3.58
N PHE A 72 -8.75 -2.99 -4.63
CA PHE A 72 -9.18 -1.92 -5.53
C PHE A 72 -10.71 -1.86 -5.52
N PRO A 73 -11.33 -1.07 -4.63
CA PRO A 73 -12.79 -0.96 -4.56
C PRO A 73 -13.38 -0.30 -5.82
N GLU A 74 -14.53 -0.81 -6.26
CA GLU A 74 -15.31 -0.25 -7.37
C GLU A 74 -16.08 1.02 -6.98
N GLU A 75 -16.43 1.16 -5.70
CA GLU A 75 -17.14 2.32 -5.19
C GLU A 75 -16.23 3.56 -5.12
N ALA A 76 -16.73 4.72 -5.56
CA ALA A 76 -16.02 5.98 -5.45
C ALA A 76 -15.73 6.37 -3.98
N LYS A 77 -16.76 6.20 -3.14
CA LYS A 77 -16.69 6.34 -1.68
C LYS A 77 -16.92 4.97 -1.03
N VAL A 78 -15.89 4.44 -0.40
CA VAL A 78 -15.95 3.10 0.19
C VAL A 78 -16.75 3.12 1.49
N GLY A 79 -17.79 2.27 1.55
CA GLY A 79 -18.66 2.11 2.71
C GLY A 79 -18.20 1.04 3.70
N VAL A 80 -18.85 1.00 4.86
CA VAL A 80 -18.60 0.00 5.93
C VAL A 80 -18.85 -1.43 5.44
N LYS A 81 -19.84 -1.64 4.57
CA LYS A 81 -20.17 -2.97 4.01
C LYS A 81 -18.96 -3.56 3.28
N THR A 82 -18.37 -2.77 2.37
CA THR A 82 -17.21 -3.16 1.57
C THR A 82 -15.99 -3.40 2.45
N MET A 83 -15.76 -2.54 3.46
CA MET A 83 -14.71 -2.74 4.45
C MET A 83 -14.86 -4.07 5.20
N LYS A 84 -16.06 -4.38 5.70
CA LYS A 84 -16.34 -5.64 6.40
C LYS A 84 -16.08 -6.85 5.51
N THR A 85 -16.44 -6.80 4.24
CA THR A 85 -16.14 -7.87 3.28
C THR A 85 -14.64 -8.12 3.18
N TYR A 86 -13.82 -7.07 3.03
CA TYR A 86 -12.37 -7.22 2.95
C TYR A 86 -11.77 -7.71 4.25
N THR A 87 -12.17 -7.17 5.40
CA THR A 87 -11.64 -7.63 6.70
C THR A 87 -12.05 -9.07 7.02
N ASN A 88 -13.24 -9.50 6.60
CA ASN A 88 -13.67 -10.90 6.76
C ASN A 88 -12.81 -11.83 5.91
N ARG A 89 -12.54 -11.46 4.66
CA ARG A 89 -11.64 -12.22 3.77
C ARG A 89 -10.22 -12.29 4.33
N MET A 90 -9.69 -11.16 4.78
CA MET A 90 -8.40 -11.08 5.45
C MET A 90 -8.34 -12.01 6.68
N ASN A 91 -9.41 -12.00 7.49
CA ASN A 91 -9.50 -12.86 8.67
C ASN A 91 -9.55 -14.35 8.31
N SER A 92 -10.31 -14.75 7.28
CA SER A 92 -10.38 -16.16 6.85
C SER A 92 -9.06 -16.69 6.31
N GLU A 93 -8.25 -15.81 5.73
CA GLU A 93 -6.96 -16.17 5.14
C GLU A 93 -5.77 -15.88 6.07
N ASN A 94 -6.03 -15.44 7.31
CA ASN A 94 -5.02 -15.05 8.30
C ASN A 94 -4.02 -13.99 7.78
N VAL A 95 -4.53 -13.02 7.00
CA VAL A 95 -3.75 -11.90 6.48
C VAL A 95 -4.07 -10.64 7.29
N PHE A 96 -3.07 -10.03 7.91
CA PHE A 96 -3.27 -8.90 8.82
C PHE A 96 -2.85 -7.54 8.26
N ARG A 97 -2.32 -7.51 7.03
CA ARG A 97 -1.88 -6.29 6.36
C ARG A 97 -2.64 -6.11 5.06
N ALA A 98 -3.14 -4.90 4.81
CA ALA A 98 -3.67 -4.57 3.50
C ALA A 98 -3.47 -3.12 3.11
N ILE A 99 -3.49 -2.90 1.81
CA ILE A 99 -3.47 -1.60 1.16
C ILE A 99 -4.80 -1.44 0.42
N LEU A 100 -5.50 -0.34 0.66
CA LEU A 100 -6.76 -0.01 0.02
C LEU A 100 -6.54 1.15 -0.95
N VAL A 101 -6.73 0.89 -2.24
CA VAL A 101 -6.59 1.90 -3.30
C VAL A 101 -7.95 2.48 -3.63
N CYS A 102 -8.35 3.52 -2.89
CA CYS A 102 -9.62 4.22 -3.05
C CYS A 102 -9.62 5.11 -4.31
N GLN A 103 -10.79 5.30 -4.91
CA GLN A 103 -10.96 6.25 -6.01
C GLN A 103 -11.03 7.69 -5.52
N THR A 104 -11.88 7.94 -4.51
CA THR A 104 -12.05 9.26 -3.90
C THR A 104 -11.70 9.21 -2.42
N SER A 105 -12.47 8.51 -1.59
CA SER A 105 -12.20 8.48 -0.15
C SER A 105 -13.01 7.41 0.58
N LEU A 106 -12.71 7.20 1.86
CA LEU A 106 -13.56 6.45 2.77
C LEU A 106 -14.70 7.33 3.30
N THR A 107 -15.90 6.75 3.40
CA THR A 107 -17.00 7.37 4.16
C THR A 107 -16.59 7.57 5.63
N PRO A 108 -17.17 8.56 6.36
CA PRO A 108 -16.84 8.79 7.77
C PRO A 108 -16.98 7.52 8.63
N PHE A 109 -18.10 6.79 8.46
CA PHE A 109 -18.32 5.53 9.16
C PHE A 109 -17.30 4.44 8.80
N ALA A 110 -16.85 4.38 7.54
CA ALA A 110 -15.80 3.44 7.16
C ALA A 110 -14.45 3.82 7.79
N ARG A 111 -14.14 5.10 7.96
CA ARG A 111 -12.93 5.54 8.68
C ARG A 111 -12.97 5.13 10.15
N THR A 112 -14.09 5.35 10.83
CA THR A 112 -14.27 4.89 12.22
C THR A 112 -14.08 3.38 12.32
N CYS A 113 -14.66 2.62 11.38
CA CYS A 113 -14.49 1.16 11.32
C CYS A 113 -13.01 0.76 11.14
N VAL A 114 -12.25 1.45 10.28
CA VAL A 114 -10.80 1.21 10.13
C VAL A 114 -10.06 1.47 11.45
N SER A 115 -10.38 2.55 12.16
CA SER A 115 -9.76 2.85 13.46
C SER A 115 -10.07 1.79 14.52
N GLU A 116 -11.31 1.31 14.60
CA GLU A 116 -11.71 0.23 15.52
C GLU A 116 -10.96 -1.08 15.23
N MET A 117 -10.68 -1.33 13.95
CA MET A 117 -9.98 -2.51 13.46
C MET A 117 -8.46 -2.43 13.55
N ALA A 118 -7.90 -1.24 13.80
CA ALA A 118 -6.46 -0.98 13.75
C ALA A 118 -5.65 -1.82 14.75
N SER A 119 -6.29 -2.26 15.84
CA SER A 119 -5.70 -3.18 16.83
C SER A 119 -5.37 -4.56 16.26
N LYS A 120 -6.07 -4.99 15.21
CA LYS A 120 -5.94 -6.31 14.59
C LYS A 120 -5.39 -6.27 13.16
N PHE A 121 -5.82 -5.28 12.38
CA PHE A 121 -5.47 -5.15 10.97
C PHE A 121 -4.68 -3.87 10.73
N HIS A 122 -3.54 -4.00 10.06
CA HIS A 122 -2.77 -2.86 9.56
C HIS A 122 -3.27 -2.51 8.16
N LEU A 123 -4.14 -1.50 8.08
CA LEU A 123 -4.75 -1.04 6.83
C LEU A 123 -4.16 0.31 6.42
N GLU A 124 -3.58 0.36 5.23
CA GLU A 124 -3.11 1.61 4.62
C GLU A 124 -4.07 2.03 3.50
N VAL A 125 -4.46 3.30 3.47
CA VAL A 125 -5.44 3.80 2.50
C VAL A 125 -4.77 4.83 1.61
N PHE A 126 -4.78 4.58 0.31
CA PHE A 126 -4.27 5.49 -0.71
C PHE A 126 -5.37 5.89 -1.68
N GLN A 127 -5.20 7.05 -2.30
CA GLN A 127 -6.11 7.57 -3.32
C GLN A 127 -5.37 7.80 -4.65
N ALA A 128 -5.24 9.05 -5.08
CA ALA A 128 -4.52 9.45 -6.29
C ALA A 128 -2.99 9.50 -6.12
N GLU A 129 -2.49 9.38 -4.88
CA GLU A 129 -1.07 9.51 -4.54
C GLU A 129 -0.19 8.45 -5.23
N LEU A 130 -0.75 7.29 -5.57
CA LEU A 130 -0.02 6.19 -6.23
C LEU A 130 0.17 6.38 -7.74
N LEU A 131 -0.31 7.49 -8.32
CA LEU A 131 -0.14 7.76 -9.76
C LEU A 131 1.31 8.05 -10.15
N VAL A 132 2.10 8.55 -9.22
CA VAL A 132 3.51 8.86 -9.41
C VAL A 132 4.29 8.26 -8.26
N ASN A 133 5.30 7.45 -8.56
CA ASN A 133 6.24 6.99 -7.55
C ASN A 133 7.17 8.15 -7.17
N ILE A 134 6.86 8.85 -6.08
CA ILE A 134 7.66 10.02 -5.68
C ILE A 134 9.10 9.68 -5.30
N LYS A 135 9.45 8.40 -5.06
CA LYS A 135 10.84 7.99 -4.85
C LYS A 135 11.71 8.21 -6.08
N GLU A 136 11.13 8.21 -7.27
CA GLU A 136 11.85 8.44 -8.52
C GLU A 136 12.11 9.94 -8.77
N HIS A 137 11.61 10.82 -7.89
CA HIS A 137 11.82 12.25 -8.01
C HIS A 137 13.22 12.64 -7.52
N VAL A 138 13.95 13.45 -8.30
CA VAL A 138 15.34 13.86 -8.04
C VAL A 138 15.57 14.50 -6.65
N LEU A 139 14.53 15.10 -6.07
CA LEU A 139 14.60 15.77 -4.76
C LEU A 139 14.33 14.84 -3.57
N VAL A 140 14.00 13.57 -3.80
CA VAL A 140 13.72 12.61 -2.72
C VAL A 140 14.97 11.72 -2.53
N PRO A 141 15.73 11.89 -1.43
CA PRO A 141 16.89 11.04 -1.17
C PRO A 141 16.44 9.60 -0.87
N GLU A 142 17.36 8.64 -0.97
CA GLU A 142 17.07 7.26 -0.58
C GLU A 142 16.84 7.17 0.93
N HIS A 143 15.83 6.37 1.32
CA HIS A 143 15.45 6.16 2.71
C HIS A 143 15.62 4.68 3.06
N GLN A 144 16.39 4.41 4.12
CA GLN A 144 16.61 3.06 4.64
C GLN A 144 15.92 2.90 6.00
N VAL A 145 15.19 1.79 6.18
CA VAL A 145 14.63 1.43 7.49
C VAL A 145 15.73 0.83 8.34
N LEU A 146 15.98 1.42 9.51
CA LEU A 146 16.93 0.90 10.49
C LEU A 146 16.30 -0.22 11.32
N ASN A 147 17.05 -1.26 11.62
CA ASN A 147 16.66 -2.28 12.60
C ASN A 147 16.85 -1.76 14.04
N ASP A 148 16.32 -2.47 15.04
CA ASP A 148 16.36 -2.02 16.44
C ASP A 148 17.79 -1.84 16.97
N THR A 149 18.73 -2.66 16.52
CA THR A 149 20.14 -2.56 16.89
C THR A 149 20.78 -1.32 16.29
N GLU A 150 20.61 -1.10 14.98
CA GLU A 150 21.09 0.08 14.25
C GLU A 150 20.49 1.37 14.84
N LYS A 151 19.18 1.36 15.14
CA LYS A 151 18.49 2.47 15.80
C LYS A 151 19.12 2.77 17.15
N LYS A 152 19.33 1.75 18.00
CA LYS A 152 19.95 1.92 19.32
C LYS A 152 21.38 2.47 19.21
N THR A 153 22.20 1.91 18.32
CA THR A 153 23.57 2.39 18.08
C THR A 153 23.57 3.84 17.59
N LEU A 154 22.61 4.24 16.77
CA LEU A 154 22.50 5.60 16.26
C LEU A 154 22.11 6.59 17.38
N LEU A 155 21.13 6.23 18.21
CA LEU A 155 20.73 7.03 19.38
C LEU A 155 21.89 7.18 20.39
N GLU A 156 22.63 6.10 20.63
CA GLU A 156 23.81 6.11 21.50
C GLU A 156 24.94 6.97 20.93
N ARG A 157 25.24 6.85 19.62
CA ARG A 157 26.31 7.62 18.96
C ARG A 157 26.06 9.12 19.01
N TYR A 158 24.83 9.55 18.79
CA TYR A 158 24.47 10.97 18.78
C TYR A 158 23.99 11.49 20.15
N THR A 159 23.98 10.63 21.17
CA THR A 159 23.58 10.96 22.55
C THR A 159 22.19 11.62 22.62
N VAL A 160 21.28 11.22 21.71
CA VAL A 160 19.93 11.77 21.61
C VAL A 160 18.92 10.80 22.19
N LYS A 161 17.94 11.34 22.92
CA LYS A 161 16.77 10.58 23.35
C LYS A 161 15.84 10.36 22.16
N GLU A 162 15.09 9.26 22.16
CA GLU A 162 14.12 8.96 21.10
C GLU A 162 13.12 10.11 20.87
N THR A 163 12.73 10.81 21.93
CA THR A 163 11.87 11.99 21.91
C THR A 163 12.53 13.26 21.34
N GLN A 164 13.86 13.28 21.27
CA GLN A 164 14.68 14.41 20.79
C GLN A 164 15.23 14.21 19.37
N SER A 165 15.01 13.03 18.76
CA SER A 165 15.27 12.81 17.34
C SER A 165 14.31 13.67 16.52
N LEU A 166 14.72 14.92 16.28
CA LEU A 166 14.06 15.89 15.43
C LEU A 166 14.03 15.34 14.00
N VAL A 167 12.94 14.67 13.62
CA VAL A 167 12.54 14.35 12.23
C VAL A 167 13.71 13.93 11.32
N LEU A 168 14.68 13.18 11.84
CA LEU A 168 15.72 12.56 11.03
C LEU A 168 15.24 11.14 10.71
N LEU A 169 14.17 11.07 9.91
CA LEU A 169 13.69 9.89 9.18
C LEU A 169 14.05 8.53 9.79
N ILE A 170 13.63 8.29 11.04
CA ILE A 170 13.41 6.93 11.51
C ILE A 170 12.09 6.50 10.86
N VAL A 171 12.14 6.12 9.58
CA VAL A 171 10.95 5.74 8.82
C VAL A 171 10.56 4.33 9.21
N SER A 172 9.72 4.22 10.24
CA SER A 172 8.88 3.04 10.39
C SER A 172 7.84 3.06 9.27
N GLY A 173 8.18 2.48 8.12
CA GLY A 173 7.22 2.15 7.07
C GLY A 173 6.69 3.32 6.23
N ALA A 174 6.87 3.17 4.91
CA ALA A 174 6.05 3.76 3.85
C ALA A 174 6.13 5.29 3.63
N TYR A 175 6.82 5.70 2.56
CA TYR A 175 6.37 6.82 1.73
C TYR A 175 6.38 6.36 0.27
N PRO A 176 5.23 6.55 -0.41
CA PRO A 176 5.02 7.78 -1.15
C PRO A 176 3.75 8.51 -0.66
N ALA A 177 3.89 9.71 -0.09
CA ALA A 177 2.88 10.45 0.67
C ALA A 177 2.39 9.73 1.94
N ALA A 178 2.35 10.44 3.07
CA ALA A 178 1.90 9.87 4.34
C ALA A 178 0.48 9.31 4.14
N PRO A 179 0.15 8.11 4.66
CA PRO A 179 -1.24 7.67 4.73
C PRO A 179 -2.07 8.80 5.32
N SER A 180 -3.07 9.28 4.59
CA SER A 180 -3.88 10.45 4.98
C SER A 180 -4.70 10.22 6.26
N TYR A 181 -4.59 9.05 6.88
CA TYR A 181 -5.22 8.69 8.14
C TYR A 181 -4.32 7.75 8.95
N HIS A 182 -3.31 8.30 9.63
CA HIS A 182 -2.92 7.73 10.92
C HIS A 182 -3.93 8.25 11.95
N ALA A 183 -4.85 7.38 12.34
CA ALA A 183 -5.72 7.64 13.48
C ALA A 183 -4.84 7.69 14.75
N ASN A 184 -4.76 8.87 15.36
CA ASN A 184 -4.49 8.99 16.79
C ASN A 184 -5.74 8.56 17.56
#